data_AF-A0A381L5Q2-F1
#
_entry.id   AF-A0A381L5Q2-F1
#
_cell.length_a   1.000
_cell.length_b   1.000
_cell.length_c   1.000
_cell.angle_alpha   90.00
_cell.angle_beta   90.00
_cell.angle_gamma   90.00
#
_symmetry.space_group_name_H-M   'P 1'
#
loop_
_entity.id
_entity.type
_entity.pdbx_description
1 polymer ?
#
loop_
_entity_poly.entity_id
_entity_poly.type
_entity_poly.pdbx_seq_one_letter_code
_entity_poly.pdbx_strand_id
1 'polypeptide(L)'
;MFQTFSGSSRRPRQVNLSGQNLNPFATTPTPWATPVSGSQIIVANAQQKRLKRQQERERLRSAIRIQRVWRGYRSRREMEDLRRKEWDDLELNQGGLDLESRLLAQIKLLVSFYRQTRKDDLERIKRLSSNVVTSGLATCMTADRADHLILPLAFILVEALNTSLPEYQHDLFQLLISILEHRPSIFTRILQEFFTLLSAMSKDRLFIDNTSSFQTALKLALTQCSNLEDNCMMKIYESFAVYYLTTPELPSLINRFDEISSFIDINLLSTTLAYLFSTGNASTVDDEGKIWLLAYFISFNRFHKQTTNNQKFLRALSVQLSESFDEIICRIDHQNDDILNELRYTDDNAKHAKPLPEFILDELNSLITQESVTALITNLEIDHLTSSQITGKRLHLTTNYALTLLRIFPRRGDEIRMWLYLASVTTPNGDSVPTSSFLWHATRATYMFSAISFESRTALPILRCAIQENSEVSKDHSEDQDLSIILLFLEIYLFTL
;
A
#
# COMPACT_ATOMS: atom_id res chain seq x y z
N MET A 1 -41.73 -40.43 -62.27
CA MET A 1 -40.61 -41.22 -61.69
C MET A 1 -39.35 -40.40 -61.76
N PHE A 2 -38.70 -40.19 -60.61
CA PHE A 2 -37.46 -39.44 -60.49
C PHE A 2 -36.25 -40.21 -61.05
N GLN A 3 -35.38 -39.54 -61.81
CA GLN A 3 -33.96 -39.92 -61.92
C GLN A 3 -33.08 -38.66 -61.98
N THR A 4 -32.70 -38.26 -60.76
CA THR A 4 -31.52 -37.50 -60.32
C THR A 4 -30.63 -36.76 -61.34
N PHE A 5 -30.69 -35.43 -61.23
CA PHE A 5 -29.61 -34.49 -61.51
C PHE A 5 -28.37 -34.80 -60.65
N SER A 6 -27.24 -35.16 -61.27
CA SER A 6 -25.92 -34.98 -60.66
C SER A 6 -24.86 -34.64 -61.71
N GLY A 7 -25.13 -33.62 -62.52
CA GLY A 7 -24.14 -33.03 -63.42
C GLY A 7 -23.23 -32.06 -62.66
N SER A 8 -22.25 -32.59 -61.92
CA SER A 8 -21.17 -31.83 -61.30
C SER A 8 -20.42 -30.99 -62.36
N SER A 9 -20.77 -29.71 -62.47
CA SER A 9 -19.93 -28.68 -63.10
C SER A 9 -18.69 -28.45 -62.23
N ARG A 10 -17.72 -29.34 -62.38
CA ARG A 10 -16.34 -29.08 -61.96
C ARG A 10 -15.53 -29.04 -63.24
N ARG A 11 -15.11 -27.82 -63.63
CA ARG A 11 -14.07 -27.62 -64.64
C ARG A 11 -12.97 -28.66 -64.41
N PRO A 12 -12.56 -29.44 -65.42
CA PRO A 12 -11.47 -30.38 -65.25
C PRO A 12 -10.29 -29.58 -64.71
N ARG A 13 -9.78 -30.01 -63.55
CA ARG A 13 -8.53 -29.45 -63.02
C ARG A 13 -7.48 -29.76 -64.07
N GLN A 14 -7.03 -28.73 -64.77
CA GLN A 14 -5.82 -28.80 -65.58
C GLN A 14 -4.69 -29.07 -64.60
N VAL A 15 -4.40 -30.35 -64.39
CA VAL A 15 -3.23 -30.80 -63.63
C VAL A 15 -2.06 -30.57 -64.57
N ASN A 16 -1.47 -29.38 -64.49
CA ASN A 16 -0.21 -29.10 -65.15
C ASN A 16 0.86 -30.01 -64.54
N LEU A 17 1.08 -31.17 -65.18
CA LEU A 17 2.20 -32.07 -64.92
C LEU A 17 3.52 -31.49 -65.47
N SER A 18 3.51 -30.31 -66.10
CA SER A 18 4.69 -29.57 -66.56
C SER A 18 5.53 -28.97 -65.43
N GLY A 19 5.16 -29.17 -64.16
CA GLY A 19 5.96 -28.80 -62.99
C GLY A 19 7.04 -29.81 -62.59
N GLN A 20 7.45 -30.70 -63.49
CA GLN A 20 8.64 -31.52 -63.34
C GLN A 20 9.90 -30.63 -63.42
N ASN A 21 10.24 -29.94 -62.32
CA ASN A 21 11.64 -29.59 -62.06
C ASN A 21 12.35 -30.88 -61.66
N LEU A 22 12.58 -31.77 -62.62
CA LEU A 22 13.68 -32.72 -62.52
C LEU A 22 14.95 -31.87 -62.61
N ASN A 23 15.62 -31.67 -61.48
CA ASN A 23 17.03 -31.33 -61.52
C ASN A 23 17.71 -32.51 -62.26
N PRO A 24 18.29 -32.32 -63.46
CA PRO A 24 18.85 -33.43 -64.25
C PRO A 24 20.09 -34.06 -63.59
N PHE A 25 20.59 -33.45 -62.51
CA PHE A 25 21.74 -33.90 -61.74
C PHE A 25 21.38 -34.61 -60.42
N ALA A 26 20.10 -34.74 -60.07
CA ALA A 26 19.69 -35.37 -58.79
C ALA A 26 19.47 -36.90 -58.88
N THR A 27 19.54 -37.48 -60.09
CA THR A 27 19.33 -38.91 -60.36
C THR A 27 20.58 -39.60 -60.91
N THR A 28 21.77 -39.27 -60.39
CA THR A 28 22.95 -40.12 -60.58
C THR A 28 23.03 -41.14 -59.43
N PRO A 29 22.81 -42.45 -59.69
CA PRO A 29 22.95 -43.46 -58.65
C PRO A 29 24.43 -43.71 -58.39
N THR A 30 24.92 -43.35 -57.20
CA THR A 30 26.21 -43.84 -56.71
C THR A 30 26.09 -45.33 -56.33
N PRO A 31 27.09 -46.20 -56.64
CA PRO A 31 26.97 -47.66 -56.56
C PRO A 31 26.67 -48.26 -55.18
N TRP A 32 26.73 -47.48 -54.10
CA TRP A 32 26.53 -47.95 -52.72
C TRP A 32 25.41 -47.22 -51.97
N ALA A 33 24.59 -46.41 -52.65
CA ALA A 33 23.45 -45.74 -52.02
C ALA A 33 22.14 -46.40 -52.45
N THR A 34 21.33 -46.81 -51.47
CA THR A 34 19.97 -47.32 -51.70
C THR A 34 19.13 -46.27 -52.43
N PRO A 35 18.33 -46.65 -53.44
CA PRO A 35 17.54 -45.71 -54.22
C PRO A 35 16.49 -45.05 -53.31
N VAL A 36 16.71 -43.78 -52.95
CA VAL A 36 15.70 -42.97 -52.27
C VAL A 36 14.53 -42.84 -53.24
N SER A 37 13.41 -43.48 -52.88
CA SER A 37 12.21 -43.49 -53.72
C SER A 37 11.82 -42.07 -54.10
N GLY A 38 11.66 -41.77 -55.39
CA GLY A 38 11.23 -40.44 -55.87
C GLY A 38 9.94 -39.96 -55.18
N SER A 39 9.13 -40.89 -54.66
CA SER A 39 7.98 -40.60 -53.79
C SER A 39 8.33 -39.82 -52.52
N GLN A 40 9.42 -40.15 -51.82
CA GLN A 40 9.85 -39.48 -50.59
C GLN A 40 10.32 -38.04 -50.86
N ILE A 41 11.04 -37.83 -51.98
CA ILE A 41 11.48 -36.50 -52.43
C ILE A 41 10.28 -35.63 -52.85
N ILE A 42 9.29 -36.22 -53.52
CA ILE A 42 8.04 -35.54 -53.89
C ILE A 42 7.22 -35.17 -52.64
N VAL A 43 7.14 -36.07 -51.65
CA VAL A 43 6.43 -35.81 -50.39
C VAL A 43 7.13 -34.72 -49.59
N ALA A 44 8.46 -34.73 -49.48
CA ALA A 44 9.24 -33.69 -48.81
C ALA A 44 9.04 -32.31 -49.48
N ASN A 45 9.12 -32.25 -50.82
CA ASN A 45 8.85 -31.02 -51.57
C ASN A 45 7.39 -30.54 -51.41
N ALA A 46 6.42 -31.46 -51.33
CA ALA A 46 5.02 -31.13 -51.09
C ALA A 46 4.79 -30.59 -49.67
N GLN A 47 5.45 -31.16 -48.66
CA GLN A 47 5.44 -30.67 -47.28
C GLN A 47 6.06 -29.26 -47.19
N GLN A 48 7.22 -29.04 -47.83
CA GLN A 48 7.86 -27.72 -47.85
C GLN A 48 6.98 -26.66 -48.55
N LYS A 49 6.32 -27.01 -49.67
CA LYS A 49 5.35 -26.12 -50.33
C LYS A 49 4.13 -25.83 -49.44
N ARG A 50 3.66 -26.80 -48.64
CA ARG A 50 2.57 -26.59 -47.67
C ARG A 50 2.98 -25.64 -46.55
N LEU A 51 4.18 -25.83 -45.99
CA LEU A 51 4.75 -24.94 -44.97
C LEU A 51 4.90 -23.52 -45.48
N LYS A 52 5.44 -23.31 -46.69
CA LYS A 52 5.54 -21.98 -47.31
C LYS A 52 4.18 -21.31 -47.48
N ARG A 53 3.17 -22.02 -47.98
CA ARG A 53 1.80 -21.49 -48.09
C ARG A 53 1.17 -21.19 -46.74
N GLN A 54 1.48 -21.97 -45.71
CA GLN A 54 1.01 -21.71 -44.36
C GLN A 54 1.64 -20.43 -43.80
N GLN A 55 2.95 -20.26 -43.94
CA GLN A 55 3.66 -19.04 -43.56
C GLN A 55 3.15 -17.80 -44.32
N GLU A 56 2.89 -17.91 -45.62
CA GLU A 56 2.28 -16.83 -46.41
C GLU A 56 0.87 -16.47 -45.93
N ARG A 57 0.04 -17.48 -45.60
CA ARG A 57 -1.29 -17.24 -45.02
C ARG A 57 -1.22 -16.57 -43.66
N GLU A 58 -0.30 -16.99 -42.80
CA GLU A 58 -0.06 -16.38 -41.49
C GLU A 58 0.41 -14.93 -41.64
N ARG A 59 1.32 -14.66 -42.58
CA ARG A 59 1.78 -13.31 -42.92
C ARG A 59 0.64 -12.41 -43.43
N LEU A 60 -0.24 -12.94 -44.28
CA LEU A 60 -1.40 -12.18 -44.75
C LEU A 60 -2.41 -11.92 -43.63
N ARG A 61 -2.67 -12.93 -42.78
CA ARG A 61 -3.55 -12.78 -41.61
C ARG A 61 -3.01 -11.75 -40.63
N SER A 62 -1.70 -11.76 -40.36
CA SER A 62 -1.07 -10.77 -39.49
C SER A 62 -1.14 -9.37 -40.11
N ALA A 63 -0.86 -9.23 -41.41
CA ALA A 63 -0.98 -7.96 -42.11
C ALA A 63 -2.41 -7.39 -42.05
N ILE A 64 -3.44 -8.22 -42.29
CA ILE A 64 -4.86 -7.82 -42.18
C ILE A 64 -5.18 -7.38 -40.76
N ARG A 65 -4.68 -8.10 -39.74
CA ARG A 65 -4.88 -7.73 -38.33
C ARG A 65 -4.26 -6.38 -38.01
N ILE A 66 -3.02 -6.15 -38.45
CA ILE A 66 -2.32 -4.87 -38.28
C ILE A 66 -3.10 -3.74 -38.96
N GLN A 67 -3.51 -3.92 -40.22
CA GLN A 67 -4.28 -2.91 -40.94
C GLN A 67 -5.60 -2.57 -40.26
N ARG A 68 -6.33 -3.57 -39.75
CA ARG A 68 -7.58 -3.36 -39.01
C ARG A 68 -7.34 -2.56 -37.73
N VAL A 69 -6.33 -2.93 -36.95
CA VAL A 69 -5.96 -2.22 -35.72
C VAL A 69 -5.55 -0.78 -36.03
N TRP A 70 -4.75 -0.57 -37.08
CA TRP A 70 -4.28 0.76 -37.49
C TRP A 70 -5.42 1.65 -37.97
N ARG A 71 -6.36 1.14 -38.78
CA ARG A 71 -7.55 1.90 -39.20
C ARG A 71 -8.38 2.33 -38.00
N GLY A 72 -8.62 1.42 -37.04
CA GLY A 72 -9.35 1.75 -35.81
C GLY A 72 -8.62 2.78 -34.94
N TYR A 73 -7.30 2.65 -34.80
CA TYR A 73 -6.47 3.65 -34.09
C TYR A 73 -6.54 5.02 -34.76
N ARG A 74 -6.41 5.07 -36.10
CA ARG A 74 -6.49 6.30 -36.88
C ARG A 74 -7.84 7.00 -36.70
N SER A 75 -8.95 6.27 -36.85
CA SER A 75 -10.29 6.85 -36.66
C SER A 75 -10.51 7.37 -35.23
N ARG A 76 -10.03 6.66 -34.19
CA ARG A 76 -10.10 7.16 -32.81
C ARG A 76 -9.29 8.45 -32.63
N ARG A 77 -8.09 8.51 -33.21
CA ARG A 77 -7.24 9.71 -33.17
C ARG A 77 -7.89 10.90 -33.88
N GLU A 78 -8.44 10.68 -35.07
CA GLU A 78 -9.18 11.71 -35.82
C GLU A 78 -10.38 12.24 -35.01
N MET A 79 -11.14 11.36 -34.36
CA MET A 79 -12.27 11.76 -33.50
C MET A 79 -11.84 12.56 -32.28
N GLU A 80 -10.75 12.15 -31.60
CA GLU A 80 -10.23 12.92 -30.48
C GLU A 80 -9.71 14.30 -30.90
N ASP A 81 -9.03 14.40 -32.05
CA ASP A 81 -8.55 15.68 -32.57
C ASP A 81 -9.70 16.59 -33.00
N LEU A 82 -10.82 16.04 -33.49
CA LEU A 82 -12.04 16.82 -33.73
C LEU A 82 -12.63 17.38 -32.43
N ARG A 83 -12.69 16.57 -31.36
CA ARG A 83 -13.20 17.03 -30.06
C ARG A 83 -12.30 18.07 -29.40
N ARG A 84 -10.97 17.98 -29.60
CA ARG A 84 -10.03 19.03 -29.16
C ARG A 84 -10.35 20.36 -29.82
N LYS A 85 -10.58 20.36 -31.14
CA LYS A 85 -10.96 21.58 -31.88
C LYS A 85 -12.28 22.15 -31.38
N GLU A 86 -13.28 21.30 -31.17
CA GLU A 86 -14.57 21.72 -30.61
C GLU A 86 -14.42 22.35 -29.21
N TRP A 87 -13.54 21.80 -28.38
CA TRP A 87 -13.21 22.37 -27.07
C TRP A 87 -12.56 23.75 -27.19
N ASP A 88 -11.59 23.89 -28.09
CA ASP A 88 -10.90 25.17 -28.35
C ASP A 88 -11.86 26.22 -28.92
N ASP A 89 -12.79 25.82 -29.80
CA ASP A 89 -13.81 26.71 -30.37
C ASP A 89 -14.78 27.24 -29.29
N LEU A 90 -15.15 26.41 -28.30
CA LEU A 90 -15.96 26.83 -27.15
C LEU A 90 -15.23 27.82 -26.24
N GLU A 91 -13.91 27.77 -26.20
CA GLU A 91 -13.11 28.71 -25.41
C GLU A 91 -13.01 30.08 -26.09
N LEU A 92 -12.88 30.10 -27.42
CA LEU A 92 -12.82 31.32 -28.22
C LEU A 92 -14.19 32.00 -28.33
N ASN A 93 -15.27 31.24 -28.50
CA ASN A 93 -16.63 31.77 -28.70
C ASN A 93 -17.37 32.01 -27.38
N GLN A 94 -16.89 32.94 -26.57
CA GLN A 94 -17.43 33.24 -25.23
C GLN A 94 -18.83 33.88 -25.22
N GLY A 95 -19.36 34.32 -26.37
CA GLY A 95 -20.60 35.12 -26.45
C GLY A 95 -21.90 34.35 -26.71
N GLY A 96 -21.87 33.02 -26.89
CA GLY A 96 -23.04 32.26 -27.39
C GLY A 96 -23.79 31.38 -26.38
N LEU A 97 -23.16 31.05 -25.24
CA LEU A 97 -23.70 30.12 -24.23
C LEU A 97 -23.54 30.72 -22.84
N ASP A 98 -24.48 30.38 -21.94
CA ASP A 98 -24.31 30.64 -20.50
C ASP A 98 -23.04 29.96 -19.97
N LEU A 99 -22.38 30.60 -19.00
CA LEU A 99 -21.05 30.22 -18.53
C LEU A 99 -21.02 28.79 -17.97
N GLU A 100 -22.03 28.43 -17.18
CA GLU A 100 -22.19 27.08 -16.62
C GLU A 100 -22.36 26.02 -17.73
N SER A 101 -23.22 26.30 -18.71
CA SER A 101 -23.47 25.39 -19.84
C SER A 101 -22.22 25.16 -20.68
N ARG A 102 -21.42 26.22 -20.88
CA ARG A 102 -20.13 26.17 -21.59
C ARG A 102 -19.11 25.32 -20.83
N LEU A 103 -18.96 25.53 -19.52
CA LEU A 103 -18.04 24.76 -18.68
C LEU A 103 -18.40 23.26 -18.66
N LEU A 104 -19.69 22.93 -18.54
CA LEU A 104 -20.15 21.54 -18.58
C LEU A 104 -19.84 20.87 -19.93
N ALA A 105 -20.05 21.59 -21.05
CA ALA A 105 -19.68 21.09 -22.38
C ALA A 105 -18.16 20.87 -22.50
N GLN A 106 -17.36 21.80 -21.99
CA GLN A 106 -15.91 21.70 -21.96
C GLN A 106 -15.43 20.51 -21.13
N ILE A 107 -16.01 20.26 -19.94
CA ILE A 107 -15.69 19.10 -19.10
C ILE A 107 -16.01 17.80 -19.83
N LYS A 108 -17.20 17.70 -20.42
CA LYS A 108 -17.64 16.52 -21.16
C LYS A 108 -16.69 16.18 -22.32
N LEU A 109 -16.29 17.20 -23.08
CA LEU A 109 -15.33 17.01 -24.17
C LEU A 109 -13.96 16.59 -23.63
N LEU A 110 -13.44 17.29 -22.61
CA LEU A 110 -12.12 17.03 -22.05
C LEU A 110 -11.99 15.60 -21.51
N VAL A 111 -12.97 15.14 -20.73
CA VAL A 111 -13.04 13.75 -20.23
C VAL A 111 -12.97 12.72 -21.37
N SER A 112 -13.47 13.05 -22.56
CA SER A 112 -13.55 12.12 -23.68
C SER A 112 -12.28 12.01 -24.54
N PHE A 113 -11.34 12.95 -24.42
CA PHE A 113 -10.12 12.98 -25.26
C PHE A 113 -8.82 13.18 -24.50
N TYR A 114 -8.85 13.55 -23.22
CA TYR A 114 -7.66 13.91 -22.45
C TYR A 114 -6.59 12.82 -22.51
N ARG A 115 -5.34 13.23 -22.74
CA ARG A 115 -4.17 12.35 -22.68
C ARG A 115 -3.04 13.03 -21.92
N GLN A 116 -2.62 12.39 -20.83
CA GLN A 116 -1.52 12.82 -19.97
C GLN A 116 -0.21 13.10 -20.73
N THR A 117 0.06 12.39 -21.83
CA THR A 117 1.30 12.55 -22.62
C THR A 117 1.33 13.80 -23.51
N ARG A 118 0.20 14.50 -23.67
CA ARG A 118 0.08 15.65 -24.57
C ARG A 118 0.03 16.96 -23.77
N LYS A 119 1.04 17.80 -23.94
CA LYS A 119 1.15 19.10 -23.25
C LYS A 119 -0.05 20.01 -23.50
N ASP A 120 -0.57 20.06 -24.72
CA ASP A 120 -1.76 20.85 -25.05
C ASP A 120 -2.98 20.46 -24.20
N ASP A 121 -3.18 19.16 -23.93
CA ASP A 121 -4.31 18.67 -23.14
C ASP A 121 -4.16 19.07 -21.65
N LEU A 122 -2.92 19.09 -21.15
CA LEU A 122 -2.56 19.57 -19.82
C LEU A 122 -2.79 21.10 -19.70
N GLU A 123 -2.47 21.88 -20.73
CA GLU A 123 -2.78 23.32 -20.76
C GLU A 123 -4.30 23.60 -20.80
N ARG A 124 -5.08 22.76 -21.49
CA ARG A 124 -6.55 22.88 -21.52
C ARG A 124 -7.15 22.66 -20.14
N ILE A 125 -6.70 21.64 -19.40
CA ILE A 125 -7.24 21.41 -18.05
C ILE A 125 -6.81 22.49 -17.06
N LYS A 126 -5.59 23.02 -17.17
CA LYS A 126 -5.15 24.18 -16.38
C LYS A 126 -6.09 25.37 -16.59
N ARG A 127 -6.36 25.73 -17.84
CA ARG A 127 -7.29 26.83 -18.19
C ARG A 127 -8.70 26.56 -17.71
N LEU A 128 -9.19 25.32 -17.85
CA LEU A 128 -10.50 24.93 -17.32
C LEU A 128 -10.56 25.12 -15.80
N SER A 129 -9.56 24.64 -15.07
CA SER A 129 -9.52 24.77 -13.61
C SER A 129 -9.49 26.22 -13.15
N SER A 130 -8.67 27.06 -13.80
CA SER A 130 -8.59 28.49 -13.52
C SER A 130 -9.94 29.18 -13.75
N ASN A 131 -10.62 28.87 -14.85
CA ASN A 131 -11.94 29.40 -15.14
C ASN A 131 -12.97 29.02 -14.07
N VAL A 132 -12.99 27.75 -13.63
CA VAL A 132 -13.96 27.27 -12.62
C VAL A 132 -13.69 27.92 -11.25
N VAL A 133 -12.43 28.02 -10.85
CA VAL A 133 -12.02 28.62 -9.58
C VAL A 133 -12.32 30.12 -9.56
N THR A 134 -11.93 30.85 -10.62
CA THR A 134 -12.16 32.30 -10.72
C THR A 134 -13.64 32.67 -10.79
N SER A 135 -14.46 31.87 -11.45
CA SER A 135 -15.90 32.11 -11.54
C SER A 135 -16.69 31.63 -10.32
N GLY A 136 -16.06 30.91 -9.38
CA GLY A 136 -16.74 30.32 -8.23
C GLY A 136 -17.82 29.29 -8.59
N LEU A 137 -17.75 28.71 -9.80
CA LEU A 137 -18.75 27.80 -10.35
C LEU A 137 -18.43 26.33 -10.06
N ALA A 138 -17.68 26.07 -8.97
CA ALA A 138 -17.45 24.70 -8.49
C ALA A 138 -18.78 23.97 -8.22
N THR A 139 -19.86 24.71 -7.91
CA THR A 139 -21.22 24.19 -7.77
C THR A 139 -21.82 23.63 -9.05
N CYS A 140 -21.37 24.03 -10.24
CA CYS A 140 -21.80 23.42 -11.51
C CYS A 140 -21.41 21.94 -11.60
N MET A 141 -20.40 21.52 -10.83
CA MET A 141 -19.99 20.12 -10.67
C MET A 141 -20.95 19.32 -9.79
N THR A 142 -21.90 19.96 -9.10
CA THR A 142 -22.87 19.30 -8.22
C THR A 142 -24.19 18.98 -8.89
N ALA A 143 -24.44 19.55 -10.08
CA ALA A 143 -25.64 19.27 -10.85
C ALA A 143 -25.69 17.79 -11.24
N ASP A 144 -26.84 17.14 -11.04
CA ASP A 144 -27.12 15.72 -11.34
C ASP A 144 -26.72 15.32 -12.78
N ARG A 145 -26.72 16.29 -13.70
CA ARG A 145 -26.32 16.11 -15.10
C ARG A 145 -24.83 15.80 -15.28
N ALA A 146 -23.98 16.16 -14.32
CA ALA A 146 -22.53 16.02 -14.39
C ALA A 146 -22.01 14.76 -13.67
N ASP A 147 -22.84 14.01 -12.94
CA ASP A 147 -22.41 12.91 -12.04
C ASP A 147 -21.47 11.89 -12.71
N HIS A 148 -21.75 11.52 -13.96
CA HIS A 148 -20.94 10.57 -14.72
C HIS A 148 -19.58 11.12 -15.18
N LEU A 149 -19.38 12.44 -15.14
CA LEU A 149 -18.17 13.15 -15.55
C LEU A 149 -17.22 13.43 -14.39
N ILE A 150 -17.73 13.49 -13.15
CA ILE A 150 -16.96 13.94 -11.98
C ILE A 150 -15.83 12.96 -11.65
N LEU A 151 -16.11 11.66 -11.60
CA LEU A 151 -15.09 10.65 -11.30
C LEU A 151 -13.98 10.62 -12.36
N PRO A 152 -14.27 10.53 -13.67
CA PRO A 152 -13.24 10.65 -14.70
C PRO A 152 -12.45 11.95 -14.60
N LEU A 153 -13.10 13.08 -14.32
CA LEU A 153 -12.41 14.36 -14.15
C LEU A 153 -11.48 14.34 -12.95
N ALA A 154 -11.87 13.74 -11.82
CA ALA A 154 -11.02 13.61 -10.64
C ALA A 154 -9.75 12.82 -10.95
N PHE A 155 -9.85 11.69 -11.65
CA PHE A 155 -8.67 10.94 -12.12
C PHE A 155 -7.78 11.77 -13.03
N ILE A 156 -8.37 12.48 -14.01
CA ILE A 156 -7.64 13.35 -14.91
C ILE A 156 -6.91 14.47 -14.14
N LEU A 157 -7.55 15.07 -13.12
CA LEU A 157 -6.93 16.10 -12.29
C LEU A 157 -5.75 15.56 -11.50
N VAL A 158 -5.88 14.37 -10.91
CA VAL A 158 -4.77 13.71 -10.19
C VAL A 158 -3.62 13.37 -11.14
N GLU A 159 -3.91 12.84 -12.33
CA GLU A 159 -2.90 12.59 -13.37
C GLU A 159 -2.21 13.87 -13.86
N ALA A 160 -2.98 14.94 -14.07
CA ALA A 160 -2.48 16.24 -14.48
C ALA A 160 -1.55 16.85 -13.42
N LEU A 161 -1.97 16.79 -12.15
CA LEU A 161 -1.16 17.27 -11.02
C LEU A 161 0.15 16.48 -10.89
N ASN A 162 0.09 15.15 -10.95
CA ASN A 162 1.28 14.29 -10.90
C ASN A 162 2.26 14.57 -12.05
N THR A 163 1.78 14.90 -13.25
CA THR A 163 2.67 15.28 -14.37
C THR A 163 3.19 16.69 -14.31
N SER A 164 2.48 17.59 -13.64
CA SER A 164 2.93 18.96 -13.48
C SER A 164 4.03 19.11 -12.43
N LEU A 165 4.17 18.13 -11.52
CA LEU A 165 5.25 18.14 -10.54
C LEU A 165 6.63 18.20 -11.24
N PRO A 166 7.56 19.08 -10.80
CA PRO A 166 7.57 19.82 -9.52
C PRO A 166 6.75 21.14 -9.48
N GLU A 167 6.18 21.60 -10.60
CA GLU A 167 5.43 22.86 -10.61
C GLU A 167 4.08 22.74 -9.89
N TYR A 168 3.91 23.46 -8.79
CA TYR A 168 2.64 23.52 -8.08
C TYR A 168 1.58 24.27 -8.90
N GLN A 169 0.47 23.59 -9.20
CA GLN A 169 -0.66 24.16 -9.94
C GLN A 169 -1.85 24.37 -9.00
N HIS A 170 -1.94 25.57 -8.41
CA HIS A 170 -2.94 25.90 -7.40
C HIS A 170 -4.38 25.65 -7.87
N ASP A 171 -4.76 26.16 -9.05
CA ASP A 171 -6.14 26.08 -9.55
C ASP A 171 -6.58 24.63 -9.81
N LEU A 172 -5.67 23.77 -10.30
CA LEU A 172 -5.94 22.33 -10.51
C LEU A 172 -6.20 21.63 -9.18
N PHE A 173 -5.37 21.91 -8.18
CA PHE A 173 -5.50 21.30 -6.85
C PHE A 173 -6.76 21.82 -6.13
N GLN A 174 -7.05 23.11 -6.23
CA GLN A 174 -8.24 23.71 -5.66
C GLN A 174 -9.52 23.13 -6.28
N LEU A 175 -9.55 22.94 -7.60
CA LEU A 175 -10.68 22.28 -8.27
C LEU A 175 -10.87 20.84 -7.77
N LEU A 176 -9.78 20.09 -7.58
CA LEU A 176 -9.84 18.73 -7.03
C LEU A 176 -10.41 18.74 -5.60
N ILE A 177 -9.94 19.64 -4.73
CA ILE A 177 -10.47 19.82 -3.36
C ILE A 177 -11.97 20.13 -3.42
N SER A 178 -12.39 21.09 -4.26
CA SER A 178 -13.80 21.44 -4.40
C SER A 178 -14.65 20.26 -4.86
N ILE A 179 -14.17 19.44 -5.81
CA ILE A 179 -14.89 18.22 -6.23
C ILE A 179 -15.08 17.25 -5.05
N LEU A 180 -14.02 17.04 -4.26
CA LEU A 180 -14.06 16.14 -3.11
C LEU A 180 -14.97 16.65 -1.99
N GLU A 181 -15.01 17.97 -1.77
CA GLU A 181 -15.87 18.61 -0.76
C GLU A 181 -17.35 18.40 -1.10
N HIS A 182 -17.73 18.53 -2.37
CA HIS A 182 -19.12 18.39 -2.77
C HIS A 182 -19.55 16.94 -3.03
N ARG A 183 -18.62 16.02 -3.34
CA ARG A 183 -18.91 14.61 -3.65
C ARG A 183 -17.92 13.66 -2.97
N PRO A 184 -18.02 13.48 -1.63
CA PRO A 184 -17.09 12.66 -0.86
C PRO A 184 -17.11 11.17 -1.25
N SER A 185 -18.20 10.67 -1.85
CA SER A 185 -18.29 9.27 -2.31
C SER A 185 -17.22 8.91 -3.36
N ILE A 186 -16.80 9.88 -4.17
CA ILE A 186 -15.77 9.71 -5.20
C ILE A 186 -14.40 9.45 -4.58
N PHE A 187 -14.17 9.99 -3.39
CA PHE A 187 -12.88 9.88 -2.70
C PHE A 187 -12.43 8.42 -2.55
N THR A 188 -13.36 7.53 -2.18
CA THR A 188 -13.10 6.09 -2.02
C THR A 188 -12.56 5.39 -3.27
N ARG A 189 -12.77 5.98 -4.46
CA ARG A 189 -12.33 5.42 -5.75
C ARG A 189 -10.97 5.94 -6.20
N ILE A 190 -10.49 7.04 -5.62
CA ILE A 190 -9.23 7.69 -5.98
C ILE A 190 -8.22 7.73 -4.83
N LEU A 191 -8.45 6.97 -3.75
CA LEU A 191 -7.68 7.05 -2.50
C LEU A 191 -6.18 6.85 -2.73
N GLN A 192 -5.84 5.83 -3.51
CA GLN A 192 -4.45 5.48 -3.80
C GLN A 192 -3.77 6.60 -4.59
N GLU A 193 -4.37 7.04 -5.69
CA GLU A 193 -3.83 8.09 -6.56
C GLU A 193 -3.75 9.43 -5.84
N PHE A 194 -4.70 9.72 -4.94
CA PHE A 194 -4.72 10.94 -4.15
C PHE A 194 -3.62 10.96 -3.08
N PHE A 195 -3.47 9.91 -2.27
CA PHE A 195 -2.44 9.89 -1.22
C PHE A 195 -1.02 9.76 -1.79
N THR A 196 -0.86 9.06 -2.91
CA THR A 196 0.41 9.04 -3.65
C THR A 196 0.75 10.42 -4.23
N LEU A 197 -0.23 11.16 -4.75
CA LEU A 197 -0.05 12.55 -5.15
C LEU A 197 0.39 13.43 -3.97
N LEU A 198 -0.30 13.34 -2.82
CA LEU A 198 0.08 14.11 -1.63
C LEU A 198 1.49 13.76 -1.13
N SER A 199 1.90 12.49 -1.20
CA SER A 199 3.27 12.04 -0.90
C SER A 199 4.30 12.62 -1.87
N ALA A 200 3.97 12.67 -3.16
CA ALA A 200 4.86 13.26 -4.16
C ALA A 200 4.99 14.78 -3.97
N MET A 201 3.87 15.45 -3.66
CA MET A 201 3.84 16.88 -3.37
C MET A 201 4.60 17.26 -2.11
N SER A 202 4.55 16.43 -1.05
CA SER A 202 5.27 16.72 0.20
C SER A 202 6.79 16.64 0.05
N LYS A 203 7.30 15.85 -0.91
CA LYS A 203 8.75 15.80 -1.21
C LYS A 203 9.28 17.08 -1.87
N ASP A 204 8.41 17.90 -2.43
CA ASP A 204 8.79 19.10 -3.15
C ASP A 204 8.76 20.34 -2.25
N ARG A 205 9.93 20.97 -2.06
CA ARG A 205 10.07 22.12 -1.14
C ARG A 205 9.30 23.36 -1.60
N LEU A 206 8.95 23.48 -2.88
CA LEU A 206 8.18 24.62 -3.40
C LEU A 206 6.72 24.63 -2.93
N PHE A 207 6.23 23.50 -2.42
CA PHE A 207 4.86 23.34 -1.97
C PHE A 207 4.61 23.86 -0.54
N ILE A 208 5.69 24.05 0.23
CA ILE A 208 5.66 24.34 1.68
C ILE A 208 5.05 25.72 1.99
N ASP A 209 5.03 26.65 1.04
CA ASP A 209 4.48 28.00 1.28
C ASP A 209 2.93 28.05 1.20
N ASN A 210 2.27 27.04 0.61
CA ASN A 210 0.80 26.95 0.48
C ASN A 210 0.19 25.89 1.43
N THR A 211 0.65 25.86 2.68
CA THR A 211 0.24 24.89 3.71
C THR A 211 -1.29 24.80 3.90
N SER A 212 -2.03 25.89 3.69
CA SER A 212 -3.47 25.95 3.94
C SER A 212 -4.29 25.06 3.03
N SER A 213 -4.06 25.07 1.71
CA SER A 213 -4.79 24.20 0.75
C SER A 213 -4.45 22.73 0.98
N PHE A 214 -3.19 22.43 1.31
CA PHE A 214 -2.75 21.08 1.63
C PHE A 214 -3.42 20.53 2.89
N GLN A 215 -3.36 21.28 3.99
CA GLN A 215 -4.00 20.91 5.24
C GLN A 215 -5.52 20.80 5.06
N THR A 216 -6.12 21.66 4.24
CA THR A 216 -7.54 21.56 3.90
C THR A 216 -7.84 20.26 3.17
N ALA A 217 -7.05 19.88 2.18
CA ALA A 217 -7.22 18.62 1.44
C ALA A 217 -7.10 17.39 2.36
N LEU A 218 -6.10 17.39 3.25
CA LEU A 218 -5.87 16.28 4.19
C LEU A 218 -6.97 16.22 5.26
N LYS A 219 -7.39 17.37 5.81
CA LYS A 219 -8.53 17.46 6.72
C LYS A 219 -9.81 16.98 6.06
N LEU A 220 -10.07 17.38 4.82
CA LEU A 220 -11.25 16.99 4.05
C LEU A 220 -11.31 15.47 3.90
N ALA A 221 -10.20 14.86 3.48
CA ALA A 221 -10.04 13.42 3.32
C ALA A 221 -10.31 12.63 4.60
N LEU A 222 -9.78 13.09 5.73
CA LEU A 222 -9.82 12.35 7.00
C LEU A 222 -11.08 12.64 7.84
N THR A 223 -11.75 13.78 7.65
CA THR A 223 -12.88 14.21 8.49
C THR A 223 -14.24 14.18 7.78
N GLN A 224 -14.35 14.68 6.53
CA GLN A 224 -15.66 14.83 5.89
C GLN A 224 -16.22 13.54 5.31
N CYS A 225 -15.37 12.53 5.11
CA CYS A 225 -15.82 11.19 4.73
C CYS A 225 -16.49 10.43 5.89
N SER A 226 -16.57 10.99 7.09
CA SER A 226 -17.17 10.37 8.29
C SER A 226 -18.65 10.02 8.15
N ASN A 227 -19.35 10.61 7.18
CA ASN A 227 -20.76 10.33 6.89
C ASN A 227 -20.97 9.09 5.99
N LEU A 228 -19.88 8.47 5.52
CA LEU A 228 -19.90 7.21 4.77
C LEU A 228 -19.88 6.02 5.72
N GLU A 229 -20.37 4.87 5.27
CA GLU A 229 -20.33 3.61 6.03
C GLU A 229 -18.94 3.35 6.67
N ASP A 230 -18.89 2.83 7.89
CA ASP A 230 -17.65 2.63 8.69
C ASP A 230 -16.52 1.92 7.90
N ASN A 231 -16.88 1.02 6.98
CA ASN A 231 -15.94 0.31 6.11
C ASN A 231 -15.15 1.24 5.16
N CYS A 232 -15.73 2.36 4.75
CA CYS A 232 -15.07 3.34 3.88
C CYS A 232 -13.99 4.12 4.64
N MET A 233 -14.27 4.48 5.89
CA MET A 233 -13.30 5.19 6.74
C MET A 233 -12.07 4.33 7.03
N MET A 234 -12.26 3.04 7.28
CA MET A 234 -11.14 2.11 7.46
C MET A 234 -10.23 2.07 6.21
N LYS A 235 -10.81 2.00 5.00
CA LYS A 235 -10.04 2.03 3.73
C LYS A 235 -9.31 3.34 3.48
N ILE A 236 -9.90 4.46 3.88
CA ILE A 236 -9.24 5.78 3.80
C ILE A 236 -8.00 5.79 4.67
N TYR A 237 -8.11 5.35 5.94
CA TYR A 237 -6.99 5.28 6.86
C TYR A 237 -5.94 4.25 6.44
N GLU A 238 -6.36 3.15 5.80
CA GLU A 238 -5.44 2.15 5.22
C GLU A 238 -4.63 2.78 4.08
N SER A 239 -5.29 3.45 3.14
CA SER A 239 -4.62 4.12 2.02
C SER A 239 -3.73 5.27 2.49
N PHE A 240 -4.18 6.03 3.50
CA PHE A 240 -3.39 7.09 4.14
C PHE A 240 -2.12 6.54 4.78
N ALA A 241 -2.23 5.43 5.53
CA ALA A 241 -1.08 4.76 6.12
C ALA A 241 -0.09 4.25 5.07
N VAL A 242 -0.58 3.51 4.06
CA VAL A 242 0.26 2.84 3.06
C VAL A 242 0.92 3.82 2.09
N TYR A 243 0.17 4.79 1.57
CA TYR A 243 0.64 5.63 0.45
C TYR A 243 1.16 7.01 0.88
N TYR A 244 0.84 7.48 2.08
CA TYR A 244 1.26 8.79 2.54
C TYR A 244 2.20 8.73 3.75
N LEU A 245 1.83 8.01 4.82
CA LEU A 245 2.68 7.90 6.03
C LEU A 245 3.93 7.03 5.86
N THR A 246 4.14 6.41 4.70
CA THR A 246 5.40 5.74 4.35
C THR A 246 6.42 6.69 3.73
N THR A 247 6.05 7.96 3.53
CA THR A 247 6.94 8.98 2.97
C THR A 247 8.03 9.34 3.98
N PRO A 248 9.32 9.30 3.61
CA PRO A 248 10.39 9.66 4.53
C PRO A 248 10.40 11.16 4.83
N GLU A 249 10.85 11.52 6.03
CA GLU A 249 11.14 12.91 6.45
C GLU A 249 9.97 13.90 6.36
N LEU A 250 8.71 13.45 6.46
CA LEU A 250 7.53 14.33 6.48
C LEU A 250 7.62 15.50 7.48
N PRO A 251 8.17 15.35 8.71
CA PRO A 251 8.25 16.45 9.67
C PRO A 251 9.23 17.55 9.26
N SER A 252 10.26 17.24 8.47
CA SER A 252 11.19 18.26 7.94
C SER A 252 10.63 18.90 6.67
N LEU A 253 9.80 18.16 5.94
CA LEU A 253 9.19 18.58 4.68
C LEU A 253 7.90 19.39 4.88
N ILE A 254 7.17 19.18 5.97
CA ILE A 254 5.89 19.84 6.20
C ILE A 254 6.00 20.78 7.40
N ASN A 255 5.87 22.08 7.11
CA ASN A 255 5.69 23.09 8.14
C ASN A 255 4.44 22.75 8.97
N ARG A 256 4.61 22.67 10.30
CA ARG A 256 3.53 22.40 11.28
C ARG A 256 2.93 21.00 11.16
N PHE A 257 3.78 19.98 11.10
CA PHE A 257 3.39 18.56 11.15
C PHE A 257 2.52 18.21 12.37
N ASP A 258 2.67 18.94 13.47
CA ASP A 258 1.84 18.86 14.67
C ASP A 258 0.34 19.14 14.39
N GLU A 259 0.03 20.04 13.46
CA GLU A 259 -1.36 20.35 13.09
C GLU A 259 -2.05 19.18 12.36
N ILE A 260 -1.31 18.38 11.60
CA ILE A 260 -1.85 17.19 10.93
C ILE A 260 -2.45 16.24 11.97
N SER A 261 -1.79 16.12 13.12
CA SER A 261 -2.26 15.30 14.23
C SER A 261 -3.67 15.70 14.67
N SER A 262 -4.02 16.99 14.64
CA SER A 262 -5.34 17.47 15.09
C SER A 262 -6.52 16.93 14.28
N PHE A 263 -6.28 16.49 13.04
CA PHE A 263 -7.33 15.96 12.15
C PHE A 263 -7.39 14.43 12.10
N ILE A 264 -6.42 13.73 12.72
CA ILE A 264 -6.31 12.28 12.70
C ILE A 264 -7.05 11.68 13.90
N ASP A 265 -7.96 10.73 13.63
CA ASP A 265 -8.47 9.83 14.67
C ASP A 265 -7.48 8.69 14.89
N ILE A 266 -6.70 8.81 15.97
CA ILE A 266 -5.71 7.79 16.35
C ILE A 266 -6.37 6.45 16.67
N ASN A 267 -7.58 6.42 17.21
CA ASN A 267 -8.24 5.16 17.54
C ASN A 267 -8.57 4.40 16.26
N LEU A 268 -9.05 5.10 15.23
CA LEU A 268 -9.34 4.53 13.92
C LEU A 268 -8.05 4.10 13.22
N LEU A 269 -7.02 4.97 13.20
CA LEU A 269 -5.71 4.63 12.66
C LEU A 269 -5.13 3.38 13.33
N SER A 270 -5.19 3.31 14.66
CA SER A 270 -4.72 2.15 15.42
C SER A 270 -5.46 0.87 15.04
N THR A 271 -6.79 0.90 14.92
CA THR A 271 -7.55 -0.28 14.50
C THR A 271 -7.21 -0.73 13.08
N THR A 272 -7.01 0.24 12.17
CA THR A 272 -6.68 -0.03 10.78
C THR A 272 -5.28 -0.62 10.66
N LEU A 273 -4.28 -0.06 11.36
CA LEU A 273 -2.92 -0.59 11.40
C LEU A 273 -2.87 -2.00 12.00
N ALA A 274 -3.54 -2.21 13.14
CA ALA A 274 -3.61 -3.55 13.74
C ALA A 274 -4.21 -4.57 12.76
N TYR A 275 -5.24 -4.20 11.99
CA TYR A 275 -5.81 -5.06 10.95
C TYR A 275 -4.84 -5.30 9.80
N LEU A 276 -4.26 -4.24 9.23
CA LEU A 276 -3.37 -4.24 8.07
C LEU A 276 -2.16 -5.17 8.27
N PHE A 277 -1.53 -5.09 9.44
CA PHE A 277 -0.39 -5.93 9.78
C PHE A 277 -0.81 -7.36 10.16
N SER A 278 -1.99 -7.55 10.78
CA SER A 278 -2.50 -8.90 11.10
C SER A 278 -2.94 -9.70 9.87
N THR A 279 -3.40 -9.05 8.80
CA THR A 279 -3.86 -9.71 7.57
C THR A 279 -2.76 -9.95 6.54
N GLY A 280 -1.54 -9.45 6.78
CA GLY A 280 -0.42 -9.57 5.85
C GLY A 280 -0.46 -8.59 4.67
N ASN A 281 -1.44 -7.67 4.63
CA ASN A 281 -1.50 -6.60 3.63
C ASN A 281 -0.32 -5.61 3.74
N ALA A 282 0.35 -5.59 4.90
CA ALA A 282 1.59 -4.83 5.16
C ALA A 282 2.75 -5.22 4.24
N SER A 283 2.73 -6.40 3.62
CA SER A 283 3.75 -6.86 2.67
C SER A 283 3.88 -5.98 1.42
N THR A 284 2.89 -5.14 1.13
CA THR A 284 2.95 -4.17 0.03
C THR A 284 3.86 -2.97 0.33
N VAL A 285 4.19 -2.74 1.60
CA VAL A 285 5.04 -1.63 2.05
C VAL A 285 6.47 -2.12 2.22
N ASP A 286 7.42 -1.35 1.71
CA ASP A 286 8.85 -1.59 1.92
C ASP A 286 9.24 -1.46 3.40
N ASP A 287 10.26 -2.19 3.85
CA ASP A 287 10.64 -2.25 5.26
C ASP A 287 11.02 -0.86 5.81
N GLU A 288 11.67 -0.03 4.99
CA GLU A 288 11.93 1.38 5.30
C GLU A 288 10.63 2.16 5.56
N GLY A 289 9.63 1.97 4.69
CA GLY A 289 8.33 2.62 4.82
C GLY A 289 7.58 2.21 6.08
N LYS A 290 7.72 0.96 6.52
CA LYS A 290 7.14 0.45 7.79
C LYS A 290 7.75 1.14 9.00
N ILE A 291 9.06 1.37 8.99
CA ILE A 291 9.76 2.05 10.09
C ILE A 291 9.34 3.53 10.16
N TRP A 292 9.22 4.22 9.01
CA TRP A 292 8.70 5.59 8.98
C TRP A 292 7.26 5.68 9.47
N LEU A 293 6.40 4.76 9.02
CA LEU A 293 5.01 4.66 9.47
C LEU A 293 4.92 4.50 11.00
N LEU A 294 5.76 3.62 11.57
CA LEU A 294 5.84 3.42 13.01
C LEU A 294 6.22 4.71 13.74
N ALA A 295 7.27 5.41 13.28
CA ALA A 295 7.72 6.65 13.90
C ALA A 295 6.62 7.74 13.86
N TYR A 296 5.93 7.90 12.73
CA TYR A 296 4.81 8.84 12.64
C TYR A 296 3.65 8.45 13.56
N PHE A 297 3.32 7.17 13.62
CA PHE A 297 2.26 6.67 14.51
C PHE A 297 2.56 6.99 15.99
N ILE A 298 3.80 6.80 16.42
CA ILE A 298 4.27 7.18 17.77
C ILE A 298 4.14 8.70 17.96
N SER A 299 4.63 9.49 17.01
CA SER A 299 4.62 10.95 17.09
C SER A 299 3.19 11.52 17.20
N PHE A 300 2.23 10.99 16.44
CA PHE A 300 0.83 11.43 16.50
C PHE A 300 0.22 11.15 17.87
N ASN A 301 0.46 9.98 18.45
CA ASN A 301 -0.01 9.69 19.80
C ASN A 301 0.62 10.61 20.84
N ARG A 302 1.91 10.96 20.67
CA ARG A 302 2.57 11.95 21.53
C ARG A 302 1.97 13.35 21.40
N PHE A 303 1.43 13.74 20.24
CA PHE A 303 0.73 15.02 20.12
C PHE A 303 -0.66 15.01 20.78
N HIS A 304 -1.28 13.84 20.93
CA HIS A 304 -2.63 13.67 21.52
C HIS A 304 -2.66 13.36 23.02
N LYS A 305 -1.56 13.63 23.75
CA LYS A 305 -1.15 13.22 25.14
C LYS A 305 -2.17 12.73 26.20
N GLN A 306 -3.49 12.85 26.06
CA GLN A 306 -4.47 12.58 27.13
C GLN A 306 -5.84 11.99 26.69
N THR A 307 -6.10 11.72 25.41
CA THR A 307 -7.49 11.41 24.95
C THR A 307 -7.69 10.06 24.26
N THR A 308 -6.65 9.29 23.97
CA THR A 308 -6.74 8.08 23.16
C THR A 308 -6.96 6.82 24.01
N ASN A 309 -7.75 5.87 23.50
CA ASN A 309 -7.90 4.57 24.14
C ASN A 309 -6.59 3.80 23.97
N ASN A 310 -5.73 3.86 24.99
CA ASN A 310 -4.41 3.24 25.03
C ASN A 310 -4.41 1.80 24.51
N GLN A 311 -5.49 1.04 24.70
CA GLN A 311 -5.55 -0.36 24.26
C GLN A 311 -5.42 -0.52 22.74
N LYS A 312 -6.13 0.28 21.96
CA LYS A 312 -6.10 0.17 20.48
C LYS A 312 -4.72 0.55 19.97
N PHE A 313 -4.17 1.64 20.52
CA PHE A 313 -2.84 2.14 20.21
C PHE A 313 -1.76 1.10 20.52
N LEU A 314 -1.73 0.56 21.74
CA LEU A 314 -0.77 -0.47 22.16
C LEU A 314 -0.85 -1.74 21.31
N ARG A 315 -2.05 -2.13 20.88
CA ARG A 315 -2.23 -3.28 19.98
C ARG A 315 -1.62 -3.04 18.60
N ALA A 316 -1.85 -1.88 18.02
CA ALA A 316 -1.26 -1.55 16.73
C ALA A 316 0.27 -1.49 16.83
N LEU A 317 0.75 -0.82 17.88
CA LEU A 317 2.17 -0.63 18.16
C LEU A 317 2.89 -1.99 18.36
N SER A 318 2.34 -2.88 19.18
CA SER A 318 2.96 -4.20 19.44
C SER A 318 3.08 -5.05 18.18
N VAL A 319 2.06 -5.05 17.32
CA VAL A 319 2.08 -5.78 16.05
C VAL A 319 3.13 -5.17 15.10
N GLN A 320 3.15 -3.85 14.92
CA GLN A 320 4.12 -3.18 14.06
C GLN A 320 5.56 -3.36 14.51
N LEU A 321 5.82 -3.26 15.82
CA LEU A 321 7.14 -3.51 16.39
C LEU A 321 7.56 -4.95 16.20
N SER A 322 6.66 -5.91 16.39
CA SER A 322 7.00 -7.33 16.19
C SER A 322 7.37 -7.64 14.74
N GLU A 323 6.73 -6.99 13.76
CA GLU A 323 7.05 -7.19 12.35
C GLU A 323 8.35 -6.47 11.93
N SER A 324 8.60 -5.28 12.48
CA SER A 324 9.78 -4.46 12.12
C SER A 324 10.99 -4.71 13.03
N PHE A 325 10.89 -5.68 13.95
CA PHE A 325 11.83 -5.90 15.05
C PHE A 325 13.26 -6.18 14.57
N ASP A 326 13.42 -7.17 13.68
CA ASP A 326 14.74 -7.62 13.21
C ASP A 326 15.50 -6.51 12.49
N GLU A 327 14.80 -5.72 11.68
CA GLU A 327 15.38 -4.61 10.92
C GLU A 327 15.77 -3.44 11.83
N ILE A 328 14.95 -3.12 12.84
CA ILE A 328 15.24 -2.06 13.82
C ILE A 328 16.49 -2.41 14.62
N ILE A 329 16.59 -3.64 15.15
CA ILE A 329 17.76 -4.07 15.94
C ILE A 329 19.02 -4.08 15.10
N CYS A 330 18.97 -4.68 13.90
CA CYS A 330 20.12 -4.74 12.99
C CYS A 330 20.71 -3.34 12.75
N ARG A 331 19.86 -2.33 12.56
CA ARG A 331 20.30 -0.94 12.32
C ARG A 331 20.77 -0.21 13.57
N ILE A 332 20.15 -0.45 14.73
CA ILE A 332 20.62 0.10 16.02
C ILE A 332 22.00 -0.46 16.36
N ASP A 333 22.22 -1.75 16.15
CA ASP A 333 23.51 -2.38 16.41
C ASP A 333 24.58 -1.85 15.43
N HIS A 334 24.25 -1.69 14.14
CA HIS A 334 25.16 -1.12 13.15
C HIS A 334 25.57 0.32 13.46
N GLN A 335 24.62 1.17 13.88
CA GLN A 335 24.90 2.56 14.26
C GLN A 335 25.86 2.67 15.46
N ASN A 336 25.84 1.68 16.36
CA ASN A 336 26.73 1.62 17.50
C ASN A 336 28.13 1.08 17.13
N ASP A 337 28.20 0.19 16.14
CA ASP A 337 29.46 -0.36 15.64
C ASP A 337 30.22 0.63 14.74
N ASP A 338 29.55 1.53 14.03
CA ASP A 338 30.21 2.61 13.26
C ASP A 338 31.04 3.56 14.14
N ILE A 339 30.67 3.73 15.43
CA ILE A 339 31.48 4.47 16.41
C ILE A 339 32.82 3.74 16.72
N LEU A 340 32.89 2.43 16.48
CA LEU A 340 34.07 1.59 16.71
C LEU A 340 34.80 1.19 15.42
N ASN A 341 34.20 1.34 14.23
CA ASN A 341 34.67 0.76 12.97
C ASN A 341 35.28 1.73 11.94
N GLU A 342 35.62 2.98 12.30
CA GLU A 342 36.45 3.86 11.45
C GLU A 342 37.86 3.27 11.10
N LEU A 343 38.20 2.07 11.58
CA LEU A 343 39.51 1.42 11.37
C LEU A 343 39.49 0.09 10.59
N ARG A 344 38.38 -0.35 9.97
CA ARG A 344 38.39 -1.60 9.18
C ARG A 344 37.93 -1.41 7.74
N TYR A 345 38.92 -1.29 6.86
CA TYR A 345 38.76 -1.53 5.43
C TYR A 345 38.37 -2.99 5.15
N THR A 346 37.52 -3.14 4.12
CA THR A 346 37.25 -4.34 3.29
C THR A 346 36.45 -5.49 3.93
N ASP A 347 35.14 -5.53 3.66
CA ASP A 347 34.48 -6.74 3.13
C ASP A 347 33.21 -6.36 2.33
N ASP A 348 33.22 -6.65 1.02
CA ASP A 348 32.25 -6.19 0.00
C ASP A 348 30.91 -6.97 -0.01
N ASN A 349 30.51 -7.60 1.10
CA ASN A 349 29.33 -8.49 1.14
C ASN A 349 28.29 -8.23 2.25
N ALA A 350 28.47 -7.21 3.09
CA ALA A 350 27.38 -6.72 3.94
C ALA A 350 26.59 -5.67 3.15
N LYS A 351 25.32 -5.93 2.85
CA LYS A 351 24.38 -4.86 2.48
C LYS A 351 24.37 -3.89 3.67
N HIS A 352 25.15 -2.82 3.60
CA HIS A 352 25.28 -1.84 4.67
C HIS A 352 23.88 -1.33 5.04
N ALA A 353 23.37 -1.78 6.18
CA ALA A 353 22.11 -1.33 6.72
C ALA A 353 22.31 0.13 7.11
N LYS A 354 21.65 1.06 6.41
CA LYS A 354 21.79 2.48 6.72
C LYS A 354 21.34 2.72 8.17
N PRO A 355 22.07 3.56 8.93
CA PRO A 355 21.66 3.88 10.30
C PRO A 355 20.26 4.49 10.30
N LEU A 356 19.54 4.30 11.42
CA LEU A 356 18.19 4.85 11.54
C LEU A 356 18.24 6.39 11.52
N PRO A 357 17.33 7.05 10.78
CA PRO A 357 17.17 8.49 10.84
C PRO A 357 16.94 9.00 12.27
N GLU A 358 17.50 10.15 12.60
CA GLU A 358 17.44 10.76 13.95
C GLU A 358 15.99 10.89 14.46
N PHE A 359 15.08 11.34 13.60
CA PHE A 359 13.65 11.43 13.94
C PHE A 359 13.06 10.08 14.38
N ILE A 360 13.41 8.98 13.71
CA ILE A 360 12.90 7.65 14.06
C ILE A 360 13.46 7.22 15.42
N LEU A 361 14.75 7.45 15.66
CA LEU A 361 15.39 7.15 16.94
C LEU A 361 14.77 7.95 18.08
N ASP A 362 14.50 9.24 17.87
CA ASP A 362 13.87 10.11 18.87
C ASP A 362 12.46 9.63 19.22
N GLU A 363 11.65 9.27 18.23
CA GLU A 363 10.30 8.77 18.47
C GLU A 363 10.33 7.39 19.15
N LEU A 364 11.24 6.48 18.74
CA LEU A 364 11.45 5.20 19.42
C LEU A 364 11.92 5.40 20.88
N ASN A 365 12.87 6.31 21.12
CA ASN A 365 13.33 6.63 22.47
C ASN A 365 12.24 7.27 23.33
N SER A 366 11.32 8.02 22.72
CA SER A 366 10.18 8.64 23.43
C SER A 366 9.24 7.60 24.05
N LEU A 367 9.17 6.39 23.48
CA LEU A 367 8.41 5.29 24.06
C LEU A 367 8.93 4.83 25.43
N ILE A 368 10.21 5.11 25.74
CA ILE A 368 10.87 4.74 26.99
C ILE A 368 11.04 5.99 27.86
N THR A 369 9.91 6.49 28.32
CA THR A 369 9.85 7.52 29.36
C THR A 369 9.32 6.85 30.64
N GLN A 370 9.73 7.35 31.81
CA GLN A 370 9.19 6.85 33.08
C GLN A 370 7.65 6.90 33.07
N GLU A 371 7.06 8.00 32.56
CA GLU A 371 5.61 8.18 32.42
C GLU A 371 4.95 7.11 31.55
N SER A 372 5.53 6.76 30.39
CA SER A 372 4.95 5.77 29.48
C SER A 372 4.99 4.38 30.09
N VAL A 373 6.08 4.00 30.74
CA VAL A 373 6.22 2.69 31.42
C VAL A 373 5.29 2.60 32.63
N THR A 374 5.13 3.68 33.40
CA THR A 374 4.13 3.71 34.48
C THR A 374 2.69 3.68 33.95
N ALA A 375 2.42 4.32 32.80
CA ALA A 375 1.10 4.31 32.17
C ALA A 375 0.72 2.91 31.63
N LEU A 376 1.69 2.08 31.23
CA LEU A 376 1.44 0.68 30.92
C LEU A 376 0.86 -0.07 32.12
N ILE A 377 1.32 0.27 33.33
CA ILE A 377 0.93 -0.40 34.57
C ILE A 377 -0.40 0.13 35.08
N THR A 378 -0.70 1.42 34.92
CA THR A 378 -2.06 1.93 35.16
C THR A 378 -3.09 1.35 34.19
N ASN A 379 -2.68 0.94 32.98
CA ASN A 379 -3.57 0.20 32.09
C ASN A 379 -3.85 -1.24 32.60
N LEU A 380 -2.90 -1.86 33.32
CA LEU A 380 -3.10 -3.15 33.99
C LEU A 380 -4.08 -3.05 35.17
N GLU A 381 -4.12 -1.91 35.86
CA GLU A 381 -5.02 -1.62 36.98
C GLU A 381 -6.51 -1.68 36.60
N ILE A 382 -6.87 -1.16 35.42
CA ILE A 382 -8.26 -1.15 34.93
C ILE A 382 -8.77 -2.58 34.65
N ASP A 383 -7.89 -3.52 34.31
CA ASP A 383 -8.25 -4.88 33.91
C ASP A 383 -8.64 -5.78 35.09
N HIS A 384 -8.11 -5.52 36.28
CA HIS A 384 -8.51 -6.21 37.52
C HIS A 384 -9.98 -5.99 37.89
N LEU A 385 -10.55 -4.88 37.46
CA LEU A 385 -11.92 -4.48 37.79
C LEU A 385 -12.97 -5.14 36.89
N THR A 386 -12.57 -5.73 35.75
CA THR A 386 -13.51 -6.23 34.73
C THR A 386 -13.30 -7.71 34.39
N SER A 387 -14.36 -8.51 34.56
CA SER A 387 -14.62 -9.92 34.18
C SER A 387 -13.56 -10.75 33.39
N SER A 388 -13.45 -12.02 33.79
CA SER A 388 -12.36 -13.00 33.60
C SER A 388 -11.86 -13.36 32.18
N GLN A 389 -12.56 -12.98 31.10
CA GLN A 389 -12.11 -13.31 29.73
C GLN A 389 -11.45 -12.15 28.97
N ILE A 390 -11.73 -10.91 29.38
CA ILE A 390 -11.15 -9.70 28.75
C ILE A 390 -9.81 -9.36 29.40
N THR A 391 -9.65 -9.71 30.69
CA THR A 391 -8.45 -9.53 31.52
C THR A 391 -7.21 -10.18 30.92
N GLY A 392 -7.30 -11.43 30.45
CA GLY A 392 -6.15 -12.17 29.91
C GLY A 392 -5.58 -11.56 28.62
N LYS A 393 -6.47 -11.11 27.72
CA LYS A 393 -6.06 -10.56 26.41
C LYS A 393 -5.31 -9.23 26.53
N ARG A 394 -5.72 -8.38 27.47
CA ARG A 394 -5.09 -7.07 27.68
C ARG A 394 -3.80 -7.19 28.49
N LEU A 395 -3.78 -8.02 29.53
CA LEU A 395 -2.56 -8.34 30.26
C LEU A 395 -1.49 -8.89 29.31
N HIS A 396 -1.83 -9.84 28.44
CA HIS A 396 -0.93 -10.35 27.41
C HIS A 396 -0.41 -9.25 26.48
N LEU A 397 -1.28 -8.35 26.02
CA LEU A 397 -0.88 -7.26 25.14
C LEU A 397 0.16 -6.34 25.80
N THR A 398 -0.10 -5.92 27.04
CA THR A 398 0.83 -5.07 27.80
C THR A 398 2.15 -5.80 28.07
N THR A 399 2.07 -7.08 28.37
CA THR A 399 3.22 -7.93 28.65
C THR A 399 4.10 -8.11 27.41
N ASN A 400 3.50 -8.43 26.26
CA ASN A 400 4.21 -8.51 24.99
C ASN A 400 4.86 -7.19 24.65
N TYR A 401 4.15 -6.07 24.84
CA TYR A 401 4.72 -4.76 24.58
C TYR A 401 5.94 -4.48 25.48
N ALA A 402 5.85 -4.77 26.78
CA ALA A 402 6.97 -4.59 27.71
C ALA A 402 8.18 -5.48 27.34
N LEU A 403 7.95 -6.74 26.96
CA LEU A 403 9.00 -7.64 26.49
C LEU A 403 9.64 -7.14 25.17
N THR A 404 8.82 -6.64 24.24
CA THR A 404 9.33 -6.06 22.99
C THR A 404 10.18 -4.82 23.26
N LEU A 405 9.80 -3.96 24.21
CA LEU A 405 10.63 -2.82 24.64
C LEU A 405 11.97 -3.27 25.23
N LEU A 406 11.97 -4.26 26.13
CA LEU A 406 13.19 -4.81 26.72
C LEU A 406 14.14 -5.39 25.65
N ARG A 407 13.57 -5.98 24.60
CA ARG A 407 14.35 -6.54 23.48
C ARG A 407 14.91 -5.48 22.53
N ILE A 408 14.14 -4.45 22.18
CA ILE A 408 14.59 -3.37 21.27
C ILE A 408 15.66 -2.50 21.94
N PHE A 409 15.57 -2.32 23.26
CA PHE A 409 16.46 -1.42 24.01
C PHE A 409 17.23 -2.15 25.11
N PRO A 410 18.12 -3.09 24.77
CA PRO A 410 18.85 -3.89 25.76
C PRO A 410 19.72 -3.01 26.68
N ARG A 411 20.30 -1.92 26.16
CA ARG A 411 21.14 -0.98 26.94
C ARG A 411 20.37 -0.19 27.99
N ARG A 412 19.07 0.05 27.77
CA ARG A 412 18.18 0.72 28.73
C ARG A 412 17.30 -0.30 29.46
N GLY A 413 17.58 -1.59 29.30
CA GLY A 413 16.81 -2.67 29.91
C GLY A 413 16.71 -2.51 31.43
N ASP A 414 17.80 -2.11 32.09
CA ASP A 414 17.81 -1.93 33.56
C ASP A 414 16.94 -0.76 34.02
N GLU A 415 16.89 0.34 33.27
CA GLU A 415 15.97 1.45 33.55
C GLU A 415 14.52 1.00 33.42
N ILE A 416 14.21 0.28 32.33
CA ILE A 416 12.86 -0.25 32.08
C ILE A 416 12.46 -1.24 33.18
N ARG A 417 13.34 -2.19 33.54
CA ARG A 417 13.11 -3.15 34.63
C ARG A 417 12.93 -2.44 35.97
N MET A 418 13.75 -1.43 36.26
CA MET A 418 13.61 -0.59 37.47
C MET A 418 12.25 0.11 37.51
N TRP A 419 11.82 0.74 36.42
CA TRP A 419 10.52 1.43 36.39
C TRP A 419 9.34 0.48 36.48
N LEU A 420 9.41 -0.68 35.82
CA LEU A 420 8.40 -1.74 35.94
C LEU A 420 8.32 -2.27 37.39
N TYR A 421 9.46 -2.41 38.07
CA TYR A 421 9.54 -2.86 39.45
C TYR A 421 8.99 -1.82 40.46
N LEU A 422 9.37 -0.55 40.31
CA LEU A 422 8.95 0.54 41.20
C LEU A 422 7.48 0.92 41.04
N ALA A 423 6.88 0.59 39.91
CA ALA A 423 5.49 0.85 39.67
C ALA A 423 4.59 -0.06 40.54
N SER A 424 3.38 0.43 40.80
CA SER A 424 2.39 -0.24 41.63
C SER A 424 1.04 -0.28 40.95
N VAL A 425 0.35 -1.39 41.09
CA VAL A 425 -1.02 -1.60 40.63
C VAL A 425 -1.96 -1.34 41.78
N THR A 426 -2.90 -0.42 41.57
CA THR A 426 -3.94 -0.09 42.53
C THR A 426 -5.07 -1.15 42.46
N THR A 427 -5.46 -1.71 43.59
CA THR A 427 -6.50 -2.77 43.64
C THR A 427 -7.90 -2.15 43.71
N PRO A 428 -8.98 -2.90 43.41
CA PRO A 428 -10.37 -2.44 43.59
C PRO A 428 -10.71 -1.83 44.95
N ASN A 429 -9.94 -2.19 45.98
CA ASN A 429 -10.15 -1.73 47.35
C ASN A 429 -9.37 -0.43 47.66
N GLY A 430 -8.62 0.12 46.69
CA GLY A 430 -7.78 1.29 46.84
C GLY A 430 -6.37 1.02 47.37
N ASP A 431 -6.02 -0.24 47.64
CA ASP A 431 -4.68 -0.62 48.12
C ASP A 431 -3.70 -0.74 46.95
N SER A 432 -2.52 -0.13 47.10
CA SER A 432 -1.42 -0.20 46.12
C SER A 432 -0.59 -1.48 46.31
N VAL A 433 -0.55 -2.33 45.29
CA VAL A 433 0.20 -3.59 45.25
C VAL A 433 1.39 -3.43 44.29
N PRO A 434 2.62 -3.84 44.66
CA PRO A 434 3.76 -3.81 43.74
C PRO A 434 3.52 -4.63 42.48
N THR A 435 3.96 -4.15 41.31
CA THR A 435 3.79 -4.83 40.02
C THR A 435 4.36 -6.26 40.04
N SER A 436 5.48 -6.49 40.72
CA SER A 436 6.10 -7.81 40.88
C SER A 436 5.18 -8.80 41.62
N SER A 437 4.47 -8.34 42.65
CA SER A 437 3.47 -9.15 43.36
C SER A 437 2.28 -9.43 42.46
N PHE A 438 1.78 -8.42 41.74
CA PHE A 438 0.68 -8.63 40.79
C PHE A 438 1.02 -9.65 39.70
N LEU A 439 2.16 -9.48 39.03
CA LEU A 439 2.62 -10.41 37.99
C LEU A 439 2.82 -11.83 38.54
N TRP A 440 3.32 -11.98 39.77
CA TRP A 440 3.39 -13.29 40.42
C TRP A 440 2.02 -13.96 40.57
N HIS A 441 0.99 -13.20 40.99
CA HIS A 441 -0.37 -13.73 41.08
C HIS A 441 -0.92 -14.12 39.71
N ALA A 442 -0.64 -13.33 38.68
CA ALA A 442 -1.02 -13.64 37.30
C ALA A 442 -0.31 -14.90 36.79
N THR A 443 1.02 -15.00 36.99
CA THR A 443 1.82 -16.18 36.63
C THR A 443 1.28 -17.44 37.29
N ARG A 444 0.95 -17.41 38.59
CA ARG A 444 0.37 -18.56 39.31
C ARG A 444 -0.99 -19.00 38.79
N ALA A 445 -1.74 -18.09 38.16
CA ALA A 445 -3.06 -18.38 37.60
C ALA A 445 -3.00 -18.95 36.17
N THR A 446 -1.83 -18.94 35.52
CA THR A 446 -1.65 -19.51 34.17
C THR A 446 -1.74 -21.04 34.17
N TYR A 447 -2.27 -21.60 33.09
CA TYR A 447 -2.32 -23.05 32.90
C TYR A 447 -0.90 -23.60 32.82
N MET A 448 -0.01 -22.93 32.08
CA MET A 448 1.37 -23.37 31.90
C MET A 448 2.13 -23.50 33.24
N PHE A 449 1.99 -22.53 34.16
CA PHE A 449 2.59 -22.63 35.49
C PHE A 449 2.03 -23.82 36.26
N SER A 450 0.71 -24.04 36.22
CA SER A 450 0.08 -25.18 36.90
C SER A 450 0.56 -26.52 36.34
N ALA A 451 0.67 -26.66 35.01
CA ALA A 451 1.14 -27.86 34.33
C ALA A 451 2.60 -28.17 34.65
N ILE A 452 3.49 -27.17 34.60
CA ILE A 452 4.91 -27.33 34.93
C ILE A 452 5.10 -27.63 36.43
N SER A 453 4.33 -26.98 37.30
CA SER A 453 4.41 -27.20 38.75
C SER A 453 3.94 -28.60 39.16
N PHE A 454 2.97 -29.17 38.43
CA PHE A 454 2.46 -30.52 38.67
C PHE A 454 3.37 -31.58 38.05
N GLU A 455 3.86 -31.35 36.83
CA GLU A 455 4.72 -32.27 36.11
C GLU A 455 5.86 -31.53 35.39
N SER A 456 7.04 -31.48 36.01
CA SER A 456 8.21 -30.77 35.48
C SER A 456 8.69 -31.25 34.11
N ARG A 457 8.32 -32.48 33.71
CA ARG A 457 8.62 -33.06 32.40
C ARG A 457 7.83 -32.42 31.26
N THR A 458 6.73 -31.74 31.56
CA THR A 458 5.91 -31.00 30.58
C THR A 458 6.54 -29.70 30.11
N ALA A 459 7.56 -29.17 30.81
CA ALA A 459 8.22 -27.93 30.43
C ALA A 459 8.94 -28.01 29.06
N LEU A 460 9.64 -29.12 28.79
CA LEU A 460 10.36 -29.32 27.52
C LEU A 460 9.46 -29.40 26.28
N PRO A 461 8.34 -30.16 26.26
CA PRO A 461 7.44 -30.16 25.12
C PRO A 461 6.81 -28.79 24.90
N ILE A 462 6.38 -28.08 25.95
CA ILE A 462 5.80 -26.73 25.81
C ILE A 462 6.81 -25.74 25.21
N LEU A 463 8.06 -25.74 25.72
CA LEU A 463 9.12 -24.88 25.17
C LEU A 463 9.50 -25.26 23.73
N ARG A 464 9.47 -26.55 23.38
CA ARG A 464 9.75 -27.00 22.00
C ARG A 464 8.65 -26.60 21.04
N CYS A 465 7.39 -26.66 21.45
CA CYS A 465 6.27 -26.14 20.66
C CYS A 465 6.46 -24.65 20.36
N ALA A 466 6.72 -23.84 21.40
CA ALA A 466 6.96 -22.40 21.25
C ALA A 466 8.16 -22.02 20.36
N ILE A 467 9.18 -22.89 20.23
CA ILE A 467 10.37 -22.65 19.38
C ILE A 467 10.14 -23.12 17.93
N GLN A 468 9.24 -24.07 17.69
CA GLN A 468 9.02 -24.69 16.36
C GLN A 468 7.99 -23.92 15.49
N GLU A 469 7.43 -22.83 16.00
CA GLU A 469 6.29 -22.05 15.46
C GLU A 469 6.57 -21.14 14.26
N ASN A 470 7.25 -21.66 13.23
CA ASN A 470 7.13 -21.15 11.85
C ASN A 470 6.12 -21.98 11.02
N SER A 471 5.27 -22.80 11.65
CA SER A 471 4.36 -23.73 10.97
C SER A 471 2.89 -23.50 11.37
N GLU A 472 2.04 -23.26 10.37
CA GLU A 472 0.66 -22.75 10.39
C GLU A 472 -0.44 -23.59 11.09
N VAL A 473 -0.13 -24.42 12.09
CA VAL A 473 -1.15 -25.29 12.71
C VAL A 473 -1.66 -24.70 14.03
N SER A 474 -2.83 -24.06 13.93
CA SER A 474 -3.75 -23.69 15.03
C SER A 474 -3.11 -23.22 16.34
N LYS A 475 -2.80 -21.92 16.42
CA LYS A 475 -2.44 -21.22 17.66
C LYS A 475 -3.51 -21.44 18.72
N ASP A 476 -3.21 -22.19 19.77
CA ASP A 476 -4.02 -22.11 20.98
C ASP A 476 -3.57 -20.83 21.71
N HIS A 477 -4.32 -19.75 21.46
CA HIS A 477 -3.96 -18.39 21.90
C HIS A 477 -3.68 -18.25 23.41
N SER A 478 -4.03 -19.24 24.23
CA SER A 478 -3.75 -19.28 25.66
C SER A 478 -2.30 -19.62 26.01
N GLU A 479 -1.61 -20.46 25.23
CA GLU A 479 -0.24 -20.89 25.59
C GLU A 479 0.78 -19.77 25.41
N ASP A 480 0.70 -19.03 24.30
CA ASP A 480 1.49 -17.81 24.05
C ASP A 480 1.22 -16.73 25.11
N GLN A 481 -0.05 -16.61 25.53
CA GLN A 481 -0.46 -15.66 26.56
C GLN A 481 0.20 -15.97 27.90
N ASP A 482 0.19 -17.24 28.29
CA ASP A 482 0.78 -17.71 29.54
C ASP A 482 2.31 -17.51 29.53
N LEU A 483 2.97 -17.84 28.41
CA LEU A 483 4.42 -17.71 28.24
C LEU A 483 4.91 -16.27 28.42
N SER A 484 4.27 -15.30 27.77
CA SER A 484 4.68 -13.90 27.87
C SER A 484 4.59 -13.39 29.30
N ILE A 485 3.52 -13.73 30.04
CA ILE A 485 3.33 -13.31 31.43
C ILE A 485 4.43 -13.88 32.32
N ILE A 486 4.75 -15.17 32.15
CA ILE A 486 5.84 -15.84 32.87
C ILE A 486 7.18 -15.17 32.55
N LEU A 487 7.47 -14.88 31.28
CA LEU A 487 8.74 -14.28 30.86
C LEU A 487 8.94 -12.87 31.43
N LEU A 488 7.90 -12.02 31.42
CA LEU A 488 8.01 -10.69 32.01
C LEU A 488 8.21 -10.75 33.52
N PHE A 489 7.50 -11.65 34.21
CA PHE A 489 7.72 -11.89 35.63
C PHE A 489 9.16 -12.31 35.91
N LEU A 490 9.71 -13.25 35.13
CA LEU A 490 11.08 -13.71 35.27
C LEU A 490 12.10 -12.60 35.03
N GLU A 491 11.92 -11.75 34.00
CA GLU A 491 12.78 -10.59 33.74
C GLU A 491 12.83 -9.63 34.94
N ILE A 492 11.66 -9.32 35.53
CA ILE A 492 11.58 -8.43 36.69
C ILE A 492 12.14 -9.10 37.95
N TYR A 493 11.87 -10.40 38.14
CA TYR A 493 12.35 -11.15 39.29
C TYR A 493 13.88 -11.33 39.26
N LEU A 494 14.44 -11.67 38.11
CA LEU A 494 15.89 -11.80 37.91
C LEU A 494 16.61 -10.48 38.14
N PHE A 495 16.01 -9.34 37.78
CA PHE A 495 16.59 -8.03 38.06
C PHE A 495 16.73 -7.71 39.55
N THR A 496 15.87 -8.30 40.40
CA THR A 496 15.88 -8.08 41.84
C THR A 496 16.80 -9.02 42.62
N LEU A 497 17.28 -10.08 41.97
CA LEU A 497 18.24 -11.05 42.50
C LEU A 497 19.66 -10.61 42.19
#